data_AF-J0KPM1-F1
#
_entry.id   AF-J0KPM1-F1
#
_cell.length_a   1.000
_cell.length_b   1.000
_cell.length_c   1.000
_cell.angle_alpha   90.00
_cell.angle_beta   90.00
_cell.angle_gamma   90.00
#
_symmetry.space_group_name_H-M   'P 1'
#
loop_
_entity.id
_entity.type
_entity.pdbx_description
1 polymer ?
#
loop_
_entity_poly.entity_id
_entity_poly.type
_entity_poly.pdbx_seq_one_letter_code
_entity_poly.pdbx_strand_id
1 'polypeptide(L)'
;MHPHRFVLHFAAAALLSVSAPTVFAQETRQELVQKIQAAQGIQDQFEKQLADQRESLKGYGAKLLGDIAAQSGGEASARDKAAFDRFLQRCAQMFSGKELAAKWAASYGADLSTDDLREILAHYESPIGKKEVRANKAAMAAFSAWMNAESQTRTDALIGGLLRDLQQPAKR
;
A
#
# COMPACT_ATOMS: atom_id res chain seq x y z
N MET A 1 29.89 -84.37 -17.11
CA MET A 1 30.05 -83.00 -17.62
C MET A 1 28.88 -82.70 -18.55
N HIS A 2 27.94 -81.85 -18.10
CA HIS A 2 26.95 -81.13 -18.93
C HIS A 2 27.62 -79.93 -19.63
N PRO A 3 26.98 -79.15 -20.55
CA PRO A 3 25.55 -79.05 -20.95
C PRO A 3 25.34 -79.05 -22.50
N HIS A 4 24.17 -79.21 -23.11
CA HIS A 4 22.82 -78.59 -23.05
C HIS A 4 22.69 -77.11 -23.51
N ARG A 5 22.03 -76.98 -24.68
CA ARG A 5 20.86 -76.13 -25.01
C ARG A 5 21.03 -74.63 -25.30
N PHE A 6 20.54 -74.30 -26.51
CA PHE A 6 19.66 -73.19 -26.88
C PHE A 6 20.02 -71.77 -26.43
N VAL A 7 20.49 -71.00 -27.41
CA VAL A 7 20.55 -69.54 -27.42
C VAL A 7 19.12 -68.98 -27.37
N LEU A 8 18.73 -68.39 -26.23
CA LEU A 8 17.58 -67.49 -26.15
C LEU A 8 18.10 -66.04 -26.17
N HIS A 9 17.63 -65.30 -27.17
CA HIS A 9 17.88 -63.88 -27.35
C HIS A 9 17.20 -63.08 -26.24
N PHE A 10 17.97 -62.43 -25.37
CA PHE A 10 17.47 -61.35 -24.54
C PHE A 10 17.57 -60.04 -25.33
N ALA A 11 16.45 -59.59 -25.90
CA ALA A 11 16.31 -58.24 -26.38
C ALA A 11 16.33 -57.29 -25.17
N ALA A 12 17.45 -56.61 -24.95
CA ALA A 12 17.54 -55.53 -23.99
C ALA A 12 16.83 -54.30 -24.57
N ALA A 13 15.61 -54.03 -24.12
CA ALA A 13 14.94 -52.75 -24.36
C ALA A 13 15.63 -51.68 -23.52
N ALA A 14 16.50 -50.88 -24.14
CA ALA A 14 17.05 -49.68 -23.53
C ALA A 14 15.93 -48.62 -23.42
N LEU A 15 15.36 -48.48 -22.23
CA LEU A 15 14.54 -47.34 -21.84
C LEU A 15 15.43 -46.10 -21.80
N LEU A 16 15.48 -45.37 -22.92
CA LEU A 16 16.00 -44.01 -22.99
C LEU A 16 15.06 -43.10 -22.18
N SER A 17 15.34 -42.96 -20.89
CA SER A 17 14.76 -41.90 -20.06
C SER A 17 15.24 -40.56 -20.61
N VAL A 18 14.41 -39.93 -21.45
CA VAL A 18 14.58 -38.53 -21.84
C VAL A 18 14.31 -37.70 -20.60
N SER A 19 15.35 -37.40 -19.83
CA SER A 19 15.30 -36.32 -18.84
C SER A 19 15.25 -35.03 -19.62
N ALA A 20 14.03 -34.56 -19.91
CA ALA A 20 13.81 -33.21 -20.38
C ALA A 20 14.43 -32.26 -19.34
N PRO A 21 15.36 -31.37 -19.72
CA PRO A 21 15.82 -30.35 -18.79
C PRO A 21 14.62 -29.49 -18.45
N THR A 22 14.17 -29.55 -17.20
CA THR A 22 13.33 -28.52 -16.61
C THR A 22 14.16 -27.25 -16.59
N VAL A 23 14.05 -26.47 -17.67
CA VAL A 23 14.42 -25.06 -17.66
C VAL A 23 13.44 -24.43 -16.68
N PHE A 24 13.83 -24.34 -15.40
CA PHE A 24 13.14 -23.50 -14.45
C PHE A 24 13.20 -22.09 -15.04
N ALA A 25 12.05 -21.58 -15.51
CA ALA A 25 11.93 -20.21 -15.95
C ALA A 25 12.38 -19.34 -14.78
N GLN A 26 13.54 -18.71 -14.93
CA GLN A 26 14.08 -17.86 -13.89
C GLN A 26 13.15 -16.67 -13.73
N GLU A 27 12.61 -16.49 -12.52
CA GLU A 27 11.73 -15.36 -12.24
C GLU A 27 12.43 -14.06 -12.60
N THR A 28 11.71 -13.22 -13.32
CA THR A 28 12.19 -11.90 -13.69
C THR A 28 12.23 -11.00 -12.46
N ARG A 29 13.10 -9.98 -12.52
CA ARG A 29 13.16 -8.94 -11.49
C ARG A 29 11.80 -8.31 -11.21
N GLN A 30 11.02 -8.07 -12.27
CA GLN A 30 9.70 -7.47 -12.16
C GLN A 30 8.71 -8.38 -11.41
N GLU A 31 8.71 -9.67 -11.69
CA GLU A 31 7.86 -10.65 -10.99
C GLU A 31 8.21 -10.72 -9.51
N LEU A 32 9.50 -10.74 -9.16
CA LEU A 32 9.95 -10.75 -7.76
C LEU A 32 9.44 -9.52 -7.01
N VAL A 33 9.59 -8.32 -7.58
CA VAL A 33 9.10 -7.08 -6.96
C VAL A 33 7.57 -7.09 -6.79
N GLN A 34 6.82 -7.60 -7.78
CA GLN A 34 5.36 -7.72 -7.66
C GLN A 34 4.96 -8.70 -6.55
N LYS A 35 5.67 -9.82 -6.41
CA LYS A 35 5.43 -10.76 -5.31
C LYS A 35 5.76 -10.15 -3.94
N ILE A 36 6.86 -9.41 -3.83
CA ILE A 36 7.23 -8.69 -2.60
C ILE A 36 6.15 -7.66 -2.22
N GLN A 37 5.71 -6.87 -3.20
CA GLN A 37 4.63 -5.89 -3.03
C GLN A 37 3.34 -6.54 -2.50
N ALA A 38 2.97 -7.69 -3.06
CA ALA A 38 1.80 -8.46 -2.63
C ALA A 38 2.00 -9.06 -1.23
N ALA A 39 3.17 -9.61 -0.91
CA ALA A 39 3.47 -10.22 0.38
C ALA A 39 3.42 -9.20 1.53
N GLN A 40 3.86 -7.97 1.28
CA GLN A 40 3.74 -6.84 2.21
C GLN A 40 2.32 -6.24 2.24
N GLY A 41 1.53 -6.46 1.18
CA GLY A 41 0.21 -5.86 0.98
C GLY A 41 0.29 -4.34 0.84
N ILE A 42 1.24 -3.84 0.04
CA ILE A 42 1.47 -2.40 -0.21
C ILE A 42 0.26 -1.74 -0.87
N GLN A 43 -0.41 -2.44 -1.79
CA GLN A 43 -1.61 -1.90 -2.45
C GLN A 43 -2.71 -1.61 -1.43
N ASP A 44 -3.06 -2.57 -0.58
CA ASP A 44 -4.07 -2.40 0.47
C ASP A 44 -3.74 -1.23 1.41
N GLN A 45 -2.45 -1.04 1.71
CA GLN A 45 -2.00 0.07 2.55
C GLN A 45 -2.25 1.43 1.87
N PHE A 46 -1.91 1.57 0.59
CA PHE A 46 -2.21 2.80 -0.16
C PHE A 46 -3.72 3.02 -0.34
N GLU A 47 -4.50 1.96 -0.59
CA GLU A 47 -5.95 2.07 -0.67
C GLU A 47 -6.56 2.56 0.64
N LYS A 48 -6.10 2.00 1.77
CA LYS A 48 -6.51 2.44 3.10
C LYS A 48 -6.10 3.90 3.36
N GLN A 49 -4.86 4.28 3.08
CA GLN A 49 -4.37 5.64 3.28
C GLN A 49 -5.19 6.66 2.46
N LEU A 50 -5.48 6.34 1.20
CA LEU A 50 -6.34 7.16 0.37
C LEU A 50 -7.74 7.25 0.98
N ALA A 51 -8.34 6.14 1.42
CA ALA A 51 -9.66 6.16 2.06
C ALA A 51 -9.69 7.03 3.33
N ASP A 52 -8.68 6.91 4.20
CA ASP A 52 -8.57 7.71 5.43
C ASP A 52 -8.39 9.21 5.11
N GLN A 53 -7.63 9.54 4.05
CA GLN A 53 -7.49 10.91 3.56
C GLN A 53 -8.81 11.47 3.03
N ARG A 54 -9.60 10.68 2.31
CA ARG A 54 -10.92 11.09 1.81
C ARG A 54 -11.84 11.47 2.96
N GLU A 55 -11.88 10.66 4.00
CA GLU A 55 -12.73 10.92 5.15
C GLU A 55 -12.28 12.16 5.91
N SER A 56 -10.96 12.33 6.10
CA SER A 56 -10.39 13.53 6.69
C SER A 56 -10.70 14.81 5.89
N LEU A 57 -10.62 14.74 4.56
CA LEU A 57 -10.92 15.87 3.68
C LEU A 57 -12.40 16.28 3.71
N LYS A 58 -13.34 15.34 3.86
CA LYS A 58 -14.76 15.67 4.05
C LYS A 58 -14.99 16.47 5.32
N GLY A 59 -14.43 16.00 6.44
CA GLY A 59 -14.58 16.66 7.74
C GLY A 59 -14.00 18.08 7.74
N TYR A 60 -12.75 18.23 7.28
CA TYR A 60 -12.11 19.53 7.14
C TYR A 60 -12.84 20.44 6.15
N GLY A 61 -13.27 19.85 5.03
CA GLY A 61 -13.92 20.57 3.96
C GLY A 61 -15.27 21.17 4.35
N ALA A 62 -16.10 20.43 5.07
CA ALA A 62 -17.38 20.94 5.58
C ALA A 62 -17.18 22.15 6.51
N LYS A 63 -16.15 22.09 7.36
CA LYS A 63 -15.76 23.21 8.23
C LYS A 63 -15.27 24.42 7.42
N LEU A 64 -14.36 24.20 6.47
CA LEU A 64 -13.82 25.27 5.62
C LEU A 64 -14.91 26.00 4.82
N LEU A 65 -15.86 25.26 4.23
CA LEU A 65 -16.97 25.86 3.50
C LEU A 65 -17.87 26.69 4.42
N GLY A 66 -18.09 26.21 5.65
CA GLY A 66 -18.79 26.97 6.69
C GLY A 66 -18.08 28.27 7.05
N ASP A 67 -16.77 28.22 7.26
CA ASP A 67 -15.95 29.39 7.61
C ASP A 67 -15.94 30.43 6.46
N ILE A 68 -15.83 30.00 5.20
CA ILE A 68 -15.88 30.89 4.02
C ILE A 68 -17.25 31.58 3.91
N ALA A 69 -18.34 30.83 4.10
CA ALA A 69 -19.67 31.38 4.04
C ALA A 69 -19.91 32.40 5.17
N ALA A 70 -19.49 32.06 6.40
CA ALA A 70 -19.60 32.94 7.55
C ALA A 70 -18.83 34.26 7.35
N GLN A 71 -17.62 34.20 6.78
CA GLN A 71 -16.84 35.40 6.42
C GLN A 71 -17.51 36.25 5.33
N SER A 72 -18.30 35.61 4.46
CA SER A 72 -19.07 36.29 3.41
C SER A 72 -20.42 36.82 3.91
N GLY A 73 -20.70 36.72 5.22
CA GLY A 73 -21.91 37.24 5.85
C GLY A 73 -23.14 36.35 5.72
N GLY A 74 -22.98 35.06 5.42
CA GLY A 74 -24.11 34.14 5.23
C GLY A 74 -23.78 32.68 5.56
N GLU A 75 -24.70 31.78 5.18
CA GLU A 75 -24.50 30.34 5.28
C GLU A 75 -24.28 29.73 3.90
N ALA A 76 -23.47 28.68 3.83
CA ALA A 76 -23.26 27.95 2.59
C ALA A 76 -24.59 27.33 2.11
N SER A 77 -25.00 27.66 0.89
CA SER A 77 -26.23 27.13 0.32
C SER A 77 -26.10 25.62 0.07
N ALA A 78 -27.22 24.92 -0.11
CA ALA A 78 -27.21 23.51 -0.51
C ALA A 78 -26.46 23.28 -1.84
N ARG A 79 -26.51 24.27 -2.75
CA ARG A 79 -25.77 24.23 -4.03
C ARG A 79 -24.26 24.29 -3.80
N ASP A 80 -23.81 25.15 -2.89
CA ASP A 80 -22.38 25.32 -2.57
C ASP A 80 -21.82 24.07 -1.90
N LYS A 81 -22.56 23.51 -0.93
CA LYS A 81 -22.23 22.24 -0.27
C LYS A 81 -22.06 21.12 -1.30
N ALA A 82 -23.04 20.97 -2.19
CA ALA A 82 -22.98 19.94 -3.24
C ALA A 82 -21.84 20.17 -4.25
N ALA A 83 -21.50 21.43 -4.57
CA ALA A 83 -20.38 21.73 -5.46
C ALA A 83 -19.03 21.41 -4.81
N PHE A 84 -18.91 21.74 -3.54
CA PHE A 84 -17.71 21.50 -2.75
C PHE A 84 -17.50 20.00 -2.47
N ASP A 85 -18.56 19.25 -2.16
CA ASP A 85 -18.49 17.78 -2.05
C ASP A 85 -18.00 17.12 -3.35
N ARG A 86 -18.49 17.60 -4.51
CA ARG A 86 -18.00 17.13 -5.82
C ARG A 86 -16.53 17.46 -6.04
N PHE A 87 -16.06 18.63 -5.58
CA PHE A 87 -14.65 18.99 -5.65
C PHE A 87 -13.80 18.03 -4.79
N LEU A 88 -14.20 17.78 -3.54
CA LEU A 88 -13.51 16.84 -2.66
C LEU A 88 -13.51 15.42 -3.23
N GLN A 89 -14.61 14.97 -3.84
CA GLN A 89 -14.67 13.67 -4.52
C GLN A 89 -13.68 13.57 -5.69
N ARG A 90 -13.45 14.66 -6.43
CA ARG A 90 -12.45 14.68 -7.51
C ARG A 90 -11.03 14.60 -6.95
N CYS A 91 -10.73 15.37 -5.89
CA CYS A 91 -9.44 15.28 -5.20
C CYS A 91 -9.18 13.86 -4.66
N ALA A 92 -10.22 13.26 -4.07
CA ALA A 92 -10.22 11.89 -3.56
C ALA A 92 -9.95 10.80 -4.63
N GLN A 93 -10.26 11.09 -5.89
CA GLN A 93 -10.09 10.18 -7.03
C GLN A 93 -8.82 10.47 -7.84
N MET A 94 -8.01 11.45 -7.41
CA MET A 94 -6.78 11.84 -8.12
C MET A 94 -5.77 10.69 -8.19
N PHE A 95 -5.76 9.82 -7.18
CA PHE A 95 -4.92 8.63 -7.14
C PHE A 95 -5.71 7.39 -6.70
N SER A 96 -5.22 6.24 -7.13
CA SER A 96 -5.65 4.88 -6.82
C SER A 96 -4.54 4.11 -6.12
N GLY A 97 -4.87 3.19 -5.22
CA GLY A 97 -3.84 2.39 -4.55
C GLY A 97 -3.00 1.58 -5.53
N LYS A 98 -3.62 1.07 -6.61
CA LYS A 98 -2.93 0.36 -7.69
C LYS A 98 -1.85 1.19 -8.37
N GLU A 99 -2.10 2.46 -8.72
CA GLU A 99 -1.09 3.28 -9.40
C GLU A 99 0.07 3.65 -8.46
N LEU A 100 -0.23 3.95 -7.20
CA LEU A 100 0.77 4.25 -6.18
C LEU A 100 1.64 3.02 -5.92
N ALA A 101 1.02 1.85 -5.83
CA ALA A 101 1.71 0.58 -5.67
C ALA A 101 2.63 0.30 -6.87
N ALA A 102 2.16 0.54 -8.11
CA ALA A 102 2.98 0.37 -9.30
C ALA A 102 4.18 1.33 -9.33
N LYS A 103 4.02 2.58 -8.92
CA LYS A 103 5.12 3.55 -8.78
C LYS A 103 6.12 3.15 -7.70
N TRP A 104 5.63 2.64 -6.58
CA TRP A 104 6.46 2.07 -5.53
C TRP A 104 7.29 0.90 -6.05
N ALA A 105 6.67 -0.05 -6.77
CA ALA A 105 7.34 -1.21 -7.33
C ALA A 105 8.46 -0.81 -8.31
N ALA A 106 8.22 0.18 -9.17
CA ALA A 106 9.23 0.70 -10.08
C ALA A 106 10.47 1.29 -9.36
N SER A 107 10.30 1.77 -8.14
CA SER A 107 11.36 2.42 -7.36
C SER A 107 12.06 1.45 -6.40
N TYR A 108 11.31 0.52 -5.80
CA TYR A 108 11.81 -0.38 -4.74
C TYR A 108 12.97 -1.25 -5.22
N GLY A 109 12.83 -1.81 -6.42
CA GLY A 109 13.87 -2.61 -7.05
C GLY A 109 14.80 -1.78 -7.92
N ALA A 110 15.19 -0.55 -7.55
CA ALA A 110 16.19 0.19 -8.31
C ALA A 110 17.61 -0.33 -8.00
N ASP A 111 17.96 -0.42 -6.71
CA ASP A 111 19.33 -0.63 -6.25
C ASP A 111 19.62 -2.05 -5.73
N LEU A 112 18.62 -2.95 -5.77
CA LEU A 112 18.76 -4.33 -5.30
C LEU A 112 19.30 -5.25 -6.39
N SER A 113 19.99 -6.34 -6.08
CA SER A 113 20.24 -7.40 -7.06
C SER A 113 19.01 -8.32 -7.22
N THR A 114 19.01 -9.20 -8.21
CA THR A 114 17.95 -10.22 -8.33
C THR A 114 17.98 -11.19 -7.14
N ASP A 115 19.16 -11.47 -6.58
CA ASP A 115 19.29 -12.36 -5.44
C ASP A 115 18.79 -11.70 -4.15
N ASP A 116 19.07 -10.41 -3.94
CA ASP A 116 18.50 -9.64 -2.82
C ASP A 116 16.96 -9.68 -2.86
N LEU A 117 16.37 -9.52 -4.05
CA LEU A 117 14.91 -9.60 -4.21
C LEU A 117 14.37 -10.99 -3.87
N ARG A 118 15.09 -12.07 -4.21
CA ARG A 118 14.69 -13.43 -3.83
C ARG A 118 14.77 -13.64 -2.32
N GLU A 119 15.82 -13.16 -1.67
CA GLU A 119 15.97 -13.27 -0.21
C GLU A 119 14.90 -12.47 0.53
N ILE A 120 14.62 -11.25 0.07
CA ILE A 120 13.54 -10.41 0.60
C ILE A 120 12.19 -11.11 0.43
N LEU A 121 11.91 -11.66 -0.75
CA LEU A 121 10.68 -12.39 -1.00
C LEU A 121 10.56 -13.60 -0.07
N ALA A 122 11.63 -14.40 0.05
CA ALA A 122 11.66 -15.56 0.93
C ALA A 122 11.40 -15.17 2.39
N HIS A 123 11.94 -14.03 2.85
CA HIS A 123 11.64 -13.48 4.17
C HIS A 123 10.14 -13.19 4.32
N TYR A 124 9.53 -12.42 3.42
CA TYR A 124 8.12 -12.06 3.52
C TYR A 124 7.16 -13.25 3.33
N GLU A 125 7.58 -14.31 2.63
CA GLU A 125 6.81 -15.54 2.51
C GLU A 125 6.93 -16.46 3.73
N SER A 126 7.98 -16.28 4.54
CA SER A 126 8.21 -17.07 5.76
C SER A 126 7.13 -16.84 6.83
N PRO A 127 6.94 -17.78 7.78
CA PRO A 127 6.01 -17.59 8.89
C PRO A 127 6.31 -16.36 9.75
N ILE A 128 7.59 -15.99 9.90
CA ILE A 128 7.99 -14.82 10.69
C ILE A 128 7.74 -13.52 9.92
N GLY A 129 8.07 -13.46 8.62
CA GLY A 129 7.79 -12.28 7.79
C GLY A 129 6.30 -11.98 7.70
N LYS A 130 5.46 -13.02 7.52
CA LYS A 130 3.99 -12.86 7.58
C LYS A 130 3.49 -12.34 8.94
N LYS A 131 4.14 -12.74 10.05
CA LYS A 131 3.81 -12.22 11.39
C LYS A 131 4.25 -10.77 11.55
N GLU A 132 5.43 -10.42 11.07
CA GLU A 132 5.96 -9.06 11.04
C GLU A 132 5.03 -8.13 10.26
N VAL A 133 4.67 -8.47 9.02
CA VAL A 133 3.75 -7.66 8.19
C VAL A 133 2.43 -7.39 8.91
N ARG A 134 1.85 -8.41 9.57
CA ARG A 134 0.62 -8.23 10.34
C ARG A 134 0.82 -7.34 11.58
N ALA A 135 1.90 -7.55 12.32
CA ALA A 135 2.23 -6.76 13.50
C ALA A 135 2.46 -5.29 13.12
N ASN A 136 3.21 -5.04 12.05
CA ASN A 136 3.50 -3.70 11.55
C ASN A 136 2.22 -3.01 11.04
N LYS A 137 1.35 -3.70 10.29
CA LYS A 137 0.03 -3.16 9.90
C LYS A 137 -0.80 -2.75 11.10
N ALA A 138 -0.86 -3.58 12.15
CA ALA A 138 -1.58 -3.25 13.38
C ALA A 138 -0.96 -2.07 14.13
N ALA A 139 0.38 -2.04 14.24
CA ALA A 139 1.11 -0.95 14.88
C ALA A 139 0.92 0.39 14.15
N MET A 140 1.01 0.40 12.82
CA MET A 140 0.79 1.59 11.99
C MET A 140 -0.65 2.11 12.08
N ALA A 141 -1.64 1.23 12.14
CA ALA A 141 -3.03 1.63 12.37
C ALA A 141 -3.22 2.30 13.74
N ALA A 142 -2.67 1.70 14.80
CA ALA A 142 -2.72 2.27 16.15
C ALA A 142 -1.97 3.60 16.26
N PHE A 143 -0.78 3.69 15.67
CA PHE A 143 0.03 4.91 15.63
C PHE A 143 -0.69 6.04 14.88
N SER A 144 -1.29 5.74 13.73
CA SER A 144 -2.06 6.72 12.95
C SER A 144 -3.28 7.23 13.72
N ALA A 145 -4.00 6.35 14.42
CA ALA A 145 -5.13 6.74 15.27
C ALA A 145 -4.69 7.68 16.41
N TRP A 146 -3.57 7.37 17.08
CA TRP A 146 -2.99 8.23 18.11
C TRP A 146 -2.56 9.59 17.54
N MET A 147 -1.82 9.60 16.42
CA MET A 147 -1.38 10.84 15.75
C MET A 147 -2.54 11.73 15.36
N ASN A 148 -3.64 11.17 14.84
CA ASN A 148 -4.83 11.93 14.46
C ASN A 148 -5.50 12.57 15.67
N ALA A 149 -5.66 11.82 16.77
CA ALA A 149 -6.26 12.34 18.01
C ALA A 149 -5.40 13.46 18.64
N GLU A 150 -4.09 13.27 18.65
CA GLU A 150 -3.13 14.25 19.16
C GLU A 150 -3.12 15.51 18.28
N SER A 151 -3.14 15.34 16.96
CA SER A 151 -3.16 16.45 16.00
C SER A 151 -4.43 17.30 16.15
N GLN A 152 -5.59 16.68 16.35
CA GLN A 152 -6.85 17.39 16.58
C GLN A 152 -6.75 18.27 17.84
N THR A 153 -6.33 17.67 18.96
CA THR A 153 -6.20 18.36 20.25
C THR A 153 -5.24 19.55 20.16
N ARG A 154 -4.08 19.35 19.53
CA ARG A 154 -3.08 20.41 19.35
C ARG A 154 -3.56 21.51 18.42
N THR A 155 -4.25 21.16 17.34
CA THR A 155 -4.79 22.13 16.38
C THR A 155 -5.86 23.00 17.02
N ASP A 156 -6.75 22.43 17.83
CA ASP A 156 -7.78 23.18 18.55
C ASP A 156 -7.17 24.18 19.55
N ALA A 157 -6.11 23.78 20.26
CA ALA A 157 -5.38 24.68 21.16
C ALA A 157 -4.72 25.85 20.41
N LEU A 158 -4.13 25.59 19.24
CA LEU A 158 -3.53 26.61 18.38
C LEU A 158 -4.58 27.59 17.82
N ILE A 159 -5.71 27.09 17.33
CA ILE A 159 -6.82 27.93 16.86
C ILE A 159 -7.34 28.80 18.01
N GLY A 160 -7.52 28.23 19.21
CA GLY A 160 -7.92 28.99 20.39
C GLY A 160 -6.91 30.09 20.77
N GLY A 161 -5.61 29.85 20.57
CA GLY A 161 -4.56 30.86 20.71
C GLY A 161 -4.71 32.00 19.71
N LEU A 162 -4.81 31.66 18.42
CA LEU A 162 -4.98 32.63 17.35
C LEU A 162 -6.20 33.53 17.56
N LEU A 163 -7.35 32.96 17.94
CA LEU A 163 -8.57 33.73 18.19
C LEU A 163 -8.41 34.72 19.35
N ARG A 164 -7.70 34.34 20.43
CA ARG A 164 -7.40 35.25 21.53
C ARG A 164 -6.52 36.41 21.08
N ASP A 165 -5.51 36.13 20.26
CA ASP A 165 -4.59 37.15 19.77
C ASP A 165 -5.30 38.16 18.84
N LEU A 166 -6.20 37.68 17.97
CA LEU A 166 -7.01 38.54 17.09
C LEU A 166 -8.03 39.42 17.83
N GLN A 167 -8.44 39.02 19.04
CA GLN A 167 -9.34 39.81 19.88
C GLN A 167 -8.61 40.88 20.71
N GLN A 168 -7.29 40.85 20.78
CA GLN A 168 -6.55 41.90 21.48
C GLN A 168 -6.58 43.18 20.63
N PRO A 169 -6.86 44.35 21.24
CA PRO A 169 -6.77 45.61 20.53
C PRO A 169 -5.34 45.80 20.01
N ALA A 170 -5.20 46.21 18.75
CA ALA A 170 -3.92 46.52 18.16
C ALA A 170 -3.18 47.52 19.06
N LYS A 171 -2.00 47.15 19.58
CA LYS A 171 -1.15 48.07 20.31
C LYS A 171 -0.76 49.19 19.35
N ARG A 172 -1.35 50.37 19.57
CA ARG A 172 -0.97 51.63 18.92
C ARG A 172 0.30 52.16 19.55
#